data_AF-A0ABD1QIM2-F1
#
_entry.id   AF-A0ABD1QIM2-F1
#
_cell.length_a   1.000
_cell.length_b   1.000
_cell.length_c   1.000
_cell.angle_alpha   90.00
_cell.angle_beta   90.00
_cell.angle_gamma   90.00
#
_symmetry.space_group_name_H-M   'P 1'
#
loop_
_entity.id
_entity.type
_entity.pdbx_description
1 polymer ?
#
loop_
_entity_poly.entity_id
_entity_poly.type
_entity_poly.pdbx_seq_one_letter_code
_entity_poly.pdbx_strand_id
1 'polypeptide(L)'
;MAMAPTVKVVLGSIAFAIFWVLAVFPAVPFMPIGRTAGSLLGAMLMVIFQVITPDQAYAAIDLPILGLLFGTMVVSVYLEKADMFMYLGKLLSWKSKGAKDLLCRICLISAISSAFFTNDTSCVVLT
;
A
#
# COMPACT_ATOMS: atom_id res chain seq x y z
N MET A 1 2.17 -30.50 -10.05
CA MET A 1 2.98 -29.41 -9.48
C MET A 1 3.92 -30.04 -8.46
N ALA A 2 5.19 -30.26 -8.80
CA ALA A 2 6.15 -30.79 -7.84
C ALA A 2 6.41 -29.69 -6.80
N MET A 3 6.07 -29.95 -5.54
CA MET A 3 6.37 -28.99 -4.46
C MET A 3 7.88 -28.76 -4.44
N ALA A 4 8.29 -27.50 -4.27
CA ALA A 4 9.69 -27.17 -4.00
C ALA A 4 10.21 -28.02 -2.81
N PRO A 5 11.53 -28.27 -2.72
CA PRO A 5 12.07 -29.07 -1.63
C PRO A 5 11.52 -28.57 -0.29
N THR A 6 11.02 -29.47 0.56
CA THR A 6 10.28 -29.13 1.80
C THR A 6 11.02 -28.11 2.65
N VAL A 7 12.36 -28.17 2.66
CA VAL A 7 13.25 -27.22 3.33
C VAL A 7 13.07 -25.78 2.85
N LYS A 8 12.97 -25.54 1.54
CA LYS A 8 12.75 -24.20 0.97
C LYS A 8 11.38 -23.65 1.32
N VAL A 9 10.36 -24.52 1.34
CA VAL A 9 8.99 -24.12 1.71
C VAL A 9 8.96 -23.70 3.17
N VAL A 10 9.54 -24.49 4.08
CA VAL A 10 9.58 -24.18 5.51
C VAL A 10 10.34 -22.88 5.78
N LEU A 11 11.54 -22.71 5.21
CA LEU A 11 12.33 -21.49 5.39
C LEU A 11 11.63 -20.26 4.79
N GLY A 12 11.00 -20.41 3.63
CA GLY A 12 10.21 -19.35 3.01
C GLY A 12 8.99 -18.96 3.84
N SER A 13 8.27 -19.93 4.41
CA SER A 13 7.14 -19.66 5.31
C SER A 13 7.57 -18.93 6.58
N ILE A 14 8.74 -19.26 7.14
CA ILE A 14 9.30 -18.55 8.30
C ILE A 14 9.63 -17.10 7.94
N ALA A 15 10.33 -16.87 6.82
CA ALA A 15 10.65 -15.52 6.36
C ALA A 15 9.37 -14.69 6.10
N PHE A 16 8.36 -15.30 5.50
CA PHE A 16 7.05 -14.67 5.29
C PHE A 16 6.34 -14.34 6.59
N ALA A 17 6.33 -15.25 7.57
CA ALA A 17 5.71 -15.01 8.87
C ALA A 17 6.38 -13.83 9.60
N ILE A 18 7.72 -13.75 9.55
CA ILE A 18 8.48 -12.63 10.13
C ILE A 18 8.09 -11.31 9.45
N PHE A 19 8.10 -11.28 8.11
CA PHE A 19 7.66 -10.12 7.34
C PHE A 19 6.23 -9.71 7.69
N TRP A 20 5.31 -10.67 7.77
CA TRP A 20 3.89 -10.43 8.04
C TRP A 20 3.69 -9.78 9.41
N VAL A 21 4.36 -10.29 10.45
CA VAL A 21 4.31 -9.70 11.79
C VAL A 21 4.85 -8.27 11.78
N LEU A 22 5.98 -8.02 11.11
CA LEU A 22 6.56 -6.68 10.99
C LEU A 22 5.67 -5.72 10.18
N ALA A 23 4.95 -6.21 9.18
CA ALA A 23 4.05 -5.42 8.36
C ALA A 23 2.75 -5.03 9.10
N VAL A 24 2.20 -5.95 9.90
CA VAL A 24 0.96 -5.74 10.67
C VAL A 24 1.21 -4.93 11.94
N PHE A 25 2.34 -5.13 12.61
CA PHE A 25 2.69 -4.45 13.85
C PHE A 25 3.82 -3.44 13.59
N PRO A 26 3.49 -2.18 13.20
CA PRO A 26 4.48 -1.16 12.84
C PRO A 26 5.34 -0.67 14.02
N ALA A 27 5.04 -1.06 15.24
CA ALA A 27 5.74 -0.65 16.45
C ALA A 27 6.18 -1.88 17.24
N VAL A 28 7.34 -2.44 16.88
CA VAL A 28 8.06 -3.30 17.81
C VAL A 28 8.68 -2.36 18.86
N PRO A 29 8.41 -2.54 20.16
CA PRO A 29 8.77 -1.57 21.21
C PRO A 29 10.26 -1.15 21.24
N PHE A 30 11.14 -1.97 20.67
CA PHE A 30 12.59 -1.80 20.72
C PHE A 30 13.24 -1.36 19.40
N MET A 31 12.50 -1.29 18.29
CA MET A 31 13.09 -0.88 17.01
C MET A 31 12.02 -0.23 16.12
N PRO A 32 12.17 1.06 15.74
CA PRO A 32 11.24 1.75 14.84
C PRO A 32 11.45 1.25 13.40
N ILE A 33 11.14 -0.01 13.15
CA ILE A 33 11.13 -0.61 11.81
C ILE A 33 9.77 -0.27 11.19
N GLY A 34 9.76 0.68 10.26
CA GLY A 34 8.58 0.93 9.43
C GLY A 34 8.30 -0.23 8.47
N ARG A 35 7.12 -0.23 7.84
CA ARG A 35 6.69 -1.28 6.89
C ARG A 35 7.72 -1.53 5.77
N THR A 36 8.41 -0.48 5.31
CA THR A 36 9.48 -0.52 4.30
C THR A 36 10.72 -1.26 4.78
N ALA A 37 11.16 -1.04 6.02
CA ALA A 37 12.30 -1.77 6.58
C ALA A 37 11.91 -3.25 6.82
N GLY A 38 10.67 -3.51 7.24
CA GLY A 38 10.13 -4.86 7.37
C GLY A 38 10.10 -5.63 6.04
N SER A 39 9.67 -5.00 4.95
CA SER A 39 9.68 -5.62 3.61
C SER A 39 11.09 -5.93 3.12
N LEU A 40 12.06 -5.03 3.35
CA LEU A 40 13.46 -5.26 2.99
C LEU A 40 14.07 -6.40 3.80
N LEU A 41 13.78 -6.47 5.11
CA LEU A 41 14.24 -7.55 5.97
C LEU A 41 13.67 -8.90 5.54
N GLY A 42 12.37 -8.97 5.22
CA GLY A 42 11.74 -10.18 4.68
C GLY A 42 12.38 -10.64 3.36
N ALA A 43 12.65 -9.71 2.45
CA ALA A 43 13.33 -10.00 1.19
C ALA A 43 14.77 -10.50 1.41
N MET A 44 15.52 -9.89 2.32
CA MET A 44 16.87 -10.36 2.68
C MET A 44 16.85 -11.77 3.26
N LEU A 45 15.90 -12.11 4.14
CA LEU A 45 15.75 -13.46 4.68
C LEU A 45 15.49 -14.50 3.59
N MET A 46 14.69 -14.16 2.57
CA MET A 46 14.41 -15.05 1.43
C MET A 46 15.68 -15.39 0.62
N VAL A 47 16.62 -14.44 0.52
CA VAL A 47 17.92 -14.64 -0.16
C VAL A 47 18.91 -15.38 0.74
N ILE A 48 19.01 -15.00 2.02
CA ILE A 48 19.91 -15.64 3.01
C ILE A 48 19.56 -17.13 3.20
N PHE A 49 18.27 -17.45 3.26
CA PHE A 49 17.79 -18.83 3.36
C PHE A 49 17.83 -19.59 2.02
N GLN A 50 18.37 -19.00 0.95
CA GLN A 50 18.47 -19.58 -0.39
C GLN A 50 17.13 -20.12 -0.94
N VAL A 51 16.02 -19.49 -0.52
CA VAL A 51 14.68 -19.80 -1.04
C VAL A 51 14.62 -19.35 -2.50
N ILE A 52 15.10 -18.13 -2.76
CA ILE A 52 15.28 -17.53 -4.09
C ILE A 52 16.74 -17.06 -4.27
N THR A 53 17.21 -17.01 -5.51
CA THR A 53 18.52 -16.41 -5.82
C THR A 53 18.42 -14.88 -5.86
N PRO A 54 19.55 -14.15 -5.69
CA PRO A 54 19.55 -12.69 -5.83
C PRO A 54 18.99 -12.23 -7.18
N ASP A 55 19.35 -12.91 -8.28
CA ASP A 55 18.84 -12.58 -9.62
C ASP A 55 17.32 -12.72 -9.72
N GLN A 56 16.75 -13.77 -9.10
CA GLN A 56 15.30 -13.95 -9.03
C GLN A 56 14.63 -12.89 -8.16
N ALA A 57 15.28 -12.47 -7.07
CA ALA A 57 14.77 -11.41 -6.21
C ALA A 57 14.71 -10.07 -6.96
N TYR A 58 15.75 -9.73 -7.73
CA TYR A 58 15.75 -8.52 -8.57
C TYR A 58 14.73 -8.61 -9.72
N ALA A 59 14.59 -9.79 -10.34
CA ALA A 59 13.59 -10.01 -11.38
C ALA A 59 12.15 -9.91 -10.87
N ALA A 60 11.92 -10.10 -9.57
CA ALA A 60 10.62 -9.92 -8.93
C ALA A 60 10.27 -8.45 -8.66
N ILE A 61 11.18 -7.50 -8.92
CA ILE A 61 10.94 -6.07 -8.76
C ILE A 61 10.39 -5.49 -10.07
N ASP A 62 9.10 -5.21 -10.10
CA ASP A 62 8.44 -4.57 -11.25
C ASP A 62 8.60 -3.04 -11.21
N LEU A 63 9.64 -2.52 -11.86
CA LEU A 63 9.87 -1.08 -12.02
C LEU A 63 8.68 -0.32 -12.63
N PRO A 64 7.96 -0.84 -13.65
CA PRO A 64 6.80 -0.14 -14.20
C PRO A 64 5.69 0.07 -13.18
N ILE A 65 5.44 -0.91 -12.31
CA ILE A 65 4.44 -0.82 -11.25
C ILE A 65 4.89 0.17 -10.18
N LEU A 66 6.17 0.12 -9.77
CA LEU A 66 6.72 1.10 -8.84
C LEU A 66 6.62 2.54 -9.39
N GLY A 67 6.93 2.73 -10.67
CA GLY A 67 6.79 4.02 -11.35
C GLY A 67 5.33 4.48 -11.45
N LEU A 68 4.40 3.57 -11.74
CA LEU A 68 2.97 3.86 -11.76
C LEU A 68 2.47 4.30 -10.38
N LEU A 69 2.78 3.53 -9.33
CA LEU A 69 2.38 3.85 -7.95
C LEU A 69 2.96 5.18 -7.50
N PHE A 70 4.26 5.41 -7.74
CA PHE A 70 4.91 6.68 -7.45
C PHE A 70 4.25 7.85 -8.20
N GLY A 71 3.98 7.69 -9.50
CA GLY A 71 3.30 8.70 -10.31
C GLY A 71 1.92 9.07 -9.76
N THR A 72 1.11 8.08 -9.39
CA THR A 72 -0.22 8.34 -8.80
C THR A 72 -0.14 9.08 -7.47
N MET A 73 0.86 8.78 -6.63
CA MET A 73 1.11 9.52 -5.38
C MET A 73 1.55 10.96 -5.64
N VAL A 74 2.40 11.21 -6.65
CA VAL A 74 2.82 12.58 -7.00
C VAL A 74 1.61 13.39 -7.51
N VAL A 75 0.84 12.84 -8.45
CA VAL A 75 -0.37 13.51 -8.99
C VAL A 75 -1.37 13.81 -7.87
N SER A 76 -1.56 12.87 -6.94
CA SER A 76 -2.36 13.06 -5.73
C SER A 76 -1.96 14.31 -4.94
N VAL A 77 -0.68 14.45 -4.62
CA VAL A 77 -0.17 15.60 -3.83
C VAL A 77 -0.38 16.93 -4.56
N TYR A 78 -0.21 16.95 -5.89
CA TYR A 78 -0.49 18.15 -6.68
C TYR A 78 -1.98 18.52 -6.67
N LEU A 79 -2.87 17.53 -6.75
CA LEU A 79 -4.31 17.76 -6.68
C LEU A 79 -4.76 18.22 -5.28
N GLU A 80 -4.11 17.72 -4.24
CA GLU A 80 -4.30 18.19 -2.85
C GLU A 80 -3.91 19.66 -2.72
N LYS A 81 -2.73 20.03 -3.25
CA LYS A 81 -2.24 21.41 -3.29
C LYS A 81 -3.11 22.36 -4.11
N ALA A 82 -3.86 21.85 -5.08
CA ALA A 82 -4.74 22.64 -5.95
C ALA A 82 -6.12 22.93 -5.32
N ASP A 83 -6.35 22.57 -4.06
CA ASP A 83 -7.62 22.75 -3.33
C ASP A 83 -8.84 22.10 -4.03
N MET A 84 -8.61 21.23 -5.02
CA MET A 84 -9.68 20.58 -5.78
C MET A 84 -10.63 19.82 -4.85
N PHE A 85 -10.09 19.22 -3.80
CA PHE A 85 -10.86 18.47 -2.81
C PHE A 85 -11.66 19.37 -1.86
N MET A 86 -11.15 20.56 -1.51
CA MET A 86 -11.91 21.55 -0.73
C MET A 86 -13.11 22.07 -1.53
N TYR A 87 -12.94 22.30 -2.84
CA TYR A 87 -14.04 22.67 -3.73
C TYR A 87 -15.06 21.53 -3.91
N LEU A 88 -14.61 20.28 -4.08
CA LEU A 88 -15.52 19.12 -4.13
C LEU A 88 -16.32 18.98 -2.84
N GLY A 89 -15.68 19.08 -1.68
CA GLY A 89 -16.34 19.00 -0.36
C GLY A 89 -17.41 20.09 -0.19
N LYS A 90 -17.11 21.34 -0.58
CA LYS A 90 -18.07 22.45 -0.57
C LYS A 90 -19.25 22.20 -1.50
N LEU A 91 -18.99 21.73 -2.73
CA LEU A 91 -20.03 21.43 -3.72
C LEU A 91 -20.99 20.32 -3.25
N LEU A 92 -20.45 19.31 -2.57
CA LEU A 92 -21.22 18.17 -2.06
C LEU A 92 -22.09 18.53 -0.86
N SER A 93 -21.54 19.34 0.05
CA SER A 93 -22.23 19.84 1.26
C SER A 93 -23.37 20.80 0.90
N TRP A 94 -23.19 21.66 -0.11
CA TRP A 94 -24.13 22.71 -0.46
C TRP A 94 -25.52 22.21 -0.92
N LYS A 95 -25.65 20.92 -1.28
CA LYS A 95 -26.91 20.32 -1.74
C LYS A 95 -27.33 19.08 -0.94
N SER A 96 -26.72 18.83 0.22
CA SER A 96 -27.02 17.63 0.99
C SER A 96 -28.30 17.77 1.81
N LYS A 97 -29.21 16.80 1.66
CA LYS A 97 -30.51 16.77 2.35
C LYS A 97 -30.50 15.96 3.66
N GLY A 98 -29.32 15.59 4.17
CA GLY A 98 -29.14 14.89 5.46
C GLY A 98 -27.87 14.03 5.54
N ALA A 99 -27.56 13.52 6.74
CA ALA A 99 -26.32 12.77 7.00
C ALA A 99 -26.14 11.52 6.12
N LYS A 100 -27.23 10.79 5.81
CA LYS A 100 -27.18 9.59 4.95
C LYS A 100 -26.88 9.92 3.48
N ASP A 101 -27.41 11.03 2.98
CA ASP A 101 -27.18 11.49 1.60
C ASP A 101 -25.74 11.99 1.43
N LEU A 102 -25.20 12.70 2.42
CA LEU A 102 -23.81 13.12 2.43
C LEU A 102 -22.85 11.92 2.42
N LEU A 103 -23.12 10.91 3.25
CA LEU A 103 -22.27 9.72 3.37
C LEU A 103 -22.29 8.90 2.07
N CYS A 104 -23.45 8.75 1.43
CA CYS A 104 -23.57 8.10 0.12
C CYS A 104 -22.76 8.83 -0.97
N ARG A 105 -22.85 10.16 -1.01
CA ARG A 105 -22.11 11.00 -1.97
C ARG A 105 -20.59 10.94 -1.76
N ILE A 106 -20.15 11.01 -0.51
CA ILE A 106 -18.72 10.87 -0.15
C ILE A 106 -18.23 9.48 -0.55
N CYS A 107 -19.00 8.43 -0.28
CA CYS A 107 -18.63 7.06 -0.65
C CYS A 107 -18.51 6.89 -2.17
N LEU A 108 -19.43 7.47 -2.95
CA LEU A 108 -19.36 7.45 -4.42
C LEU A 108 -18.12 8.18 -4.95
N ILE A 109 -17.82 9.36 -4.41
CA ILE A 109 -16.67 10.16 -4.85
C ILE A 109 -15.36 9.53 -4.40
N SER A 110 -15.33 8.96 -3.20
CA SER A 110 -14.22 8.14 -2.71
C SER A 110 -14.00 6.92 -3.61
N ALA A 111 -15.06 6.25 -4.06
CA ALA A 111 -14.95 5.10 -4.94
C ALA A 111 -14.43 5.48 -6.32
N ILE A 112 -14.93 6.58 -6.90
CA ILE A 112 -14.43 7.12 -8.17
C ILE A 112 -12.97 7.55 -8.01
N SER A 113 -12.65 8.30 -6.96
CA SER A 113 -11.28 8.74 -6.66
C SER A 113 -10.33 7.55 -6.48
N SER A 114 -10.73 6.51 -5.75
CA SER A 114 -9.92 5.30 -5.53
C SER A 114 -9.74 4.43 -6.78
N ALA A 115 -10.53 4.65 -7.84
CA ALA A 115 -10.30 4.00 -9.14
C ALA A 115 -9.17 4.68 -9.94
N PHE A 116 -8.93 5.97 -9.69
CA PHE A 116 -7.86 6.75 -10.33
C PHE A 116 -6.61 6.90 -9.45
N PHE A 117 -6.77 6.86 -8.12
CA PHE A 117 -5.71 7.06 -7.14
C PHE A 117 -5.57 5.85 -6.22
N THR A 118 -4.37 5.68 -5.64
CA THR A 118 -4.14 4.65 -4.63
C THR A 118 -5.01 4.89 -3.38
N ASN A 119 -5.35 3.82 -2.67
CA ASN A 119 -6.25 3.88 -1.51
C ASN A 119 -5.73 4.83 -0.42
N ASP A 120 -4.41 4.84 -0.17
CA ASP A 120 -3.77 5.74 0.81
C ASP A 120 -4.00 7.21 0.46
N THR A 121 -3.90 7.56 -0.83
CA THR A 121 -4.22 8.91 -1.32
C THR A 121 -5.66 9.26 -1.02
N SER A 122 -6.61 8.39 -1.36
CA SER A 122 -8.03 8.68 -1.12
C SER A 122 -8.31 8.89 0.37
N CYS A 123 -7.63 8.15 1.25
CA CYS A 123 -7.77 8.30 2.70
C CYS A 123 -7.27 9.66 3.22
N VAL A 124 -6.13 10.15 2.71
CA VAL A 124 -5.60 11.50 2.99
C VAL A 124 -6.49 12.59 2.38
N VAL A 125 -7.08 12.34 1.22
CA VAL A 125 -7.99 13.27 0.55
C VAL A 125 -9.31 13.46 1.31
N LEU A 126 -9.75 12.45 2.05
CA LEU A 126 -11.05 12.40 2.72
C LEU A 126 -11.01 12.70 4.22
N THR A 127 -9.83 12.67 4.84
CA THR A 127 -9.60 12.96 6.27
C THR A 127 -9.02 14.35 6.44
#